data_AF-B8GF64-F1
#
_entry.id   AF-B8GF64-F1
#
_cell.length_a   1.000
_cell.length_b   1.000
_cell.length_c   1.000
_cell.angle_alpha   90.00
_cell.angle_beta   90.00
_cell.angle_gamma   90.00
#
_symmetry.space_group_name_H-M   'P 1'
#
loop_
_entity.id
_entity.type
_entity.pdbx_description
1 polymer ?
#
loop_
_entity_poly.entity_id
_entity_poly.type
_entity_poly.pdbx_seq_one_letter_code
_entity_poly.pdbx_strand_id
1 'polypeptide(L)'
;MSLAEEFVAFLKQYQVIGLAVAFIMGVTATKVVTAAVNDLIMPIIAALLPDGDWKTAVLQLGPVKFLVGDFAGVLLEFVIIALVIFMIVKYLMKEDATEKR
;
A
#
# COMPACT_ATOMS: atom_id res chain seq x y z
N MET A 1 -2.18 5.48 43.69
CA MET A 1 -1.63 5.47 42.32
C MET A 1 -2.16 6.70 41.61
N SER A 2 -1.36 7.34 40.79
CA SER A 2 -1.86 8.47 39.99
C SER A 2 -2.73 7.96 38.84
N LEU A 3 -3.67 8.78 38.34
CA LEU A 3 -4.49 8.42 37.17
C LEU A 3 -3.64 8.01 35.96
N ALA A 4 -2.43 8.57 35.81
CA ALA A 4 -1.49 8.20 34.76
C ALA A 4 -0.95 6.77 34.93
N GLU A 5 -0.70 6.33 36.16
CA GLU A 5 -0.27 4.96 36.46
C GLU A 5 -1.40 3.96 36.18
N GLU A 6 -2.63 4.29 36.57
CA GLU A 6 -3.82 3.47 36.32
C GLU A 6 -4.09 3.32 34.81
N PHE A 7 -3.90 4.41 34.06
CA PHE A 7 -4.04 4.39 32.61
C PHE A 7 -2.96 3.55 31.92
N VAL A 8 -1.69 3.69 32.32
CA VAL A 8 -0.59 2.86 31.79
C VAL A 8 -0.79 1.39 32.16
N ALA A 9 -1.27 1.10 33.37
CA ALA A 9 -1.60 -0.26 33.80
C ALA A 9 -2.74 -0.85 32.95
N PHE A 10 -3.79 -0.08 32.68
CA PHE A 10 -4.87 -0.46 31.76
C PHE A 10 -4.33 -0.80 30.35
N LEU A 11 -3.53 0.09 29.76
CA LEU A 11 -2.97 -0.14 28.42
C LEU A 11 -2.11 -1.42 28.34
N LYS A 12 -1.37 -1.72 29.42
CA LYS A 12 -0.59 -2.95 29.55
C LYS A 12 -1.49 -4.18 29.74
N GLN A 13 -2.51 -4.10 30.58
CA GLN A 13 -3.44 -5.19 30.85
C GLN A 13 -4.14 -5.67 29.59
N TYR A 14 -4.56 -4.74 28.72
CA TYR A 14 -5.26 -5.05 27.47
C TYR A 14 -4.33 -5.15 26.24
N GLN A 15 -3.01 -5.14 26.42
CA GLN A 15 -2.02 -5.27 25.34
C GLN A 15 -2.18 -4.23 24.20
N VAL A 16 -2.81 -3.08 24.48
CA VAL A 16 -3.15 -2.04 23.49
C VAL A 16 -1.89 -1.41 22.90
N ILE A 17 -0.81 -1.35 23.69
CA ILE A 17 0.48 -0.79 23.26
C ILE A 17 1.03 -1.57 22.06
N GLY A 18 0.99 -2.90 22.10
CA GLY A 18 1.47 -3.74 21.00
C GLY A 18 0.66 -3.56 19.72
N LEU A 19 -0.67 -3.48 19.86
CA LEU A 19 -1.58 -3.20 18.74
C LEU A 19 -1.29 -1.83 18.10
N ALA A 20 -1.09 -0.80 18.94
CA ALA A 20 -0.80 0.55 18.45
C ALA A 20 0.52 0.59 17.65
N VAL A 21 1.57 -0.07 18.15
CA VAL A 21 2.86 -0.15 17.44
C VAL A 21 2.71 -0.90 16.12
N ALA A 22 2.06 -2.06 16.12
CA ALA A 22 1.83 -2.84 14.90
C ALA A 22 1.03 -2.05 13.86
N PHE A 23 -0.01 -1.32 14.28
CA PHE A 23 -0.82 -0.50 13.40
C PHE A 23 -0.03 0.65 12.78
N ILE A 24 0.72 1.41 13.59
CA ILE A 24 1.55 2.53 13.11
C ILE A 24 2.62 2.05 12.13
N MET A 25 3.28 0.93 12.46
CA MET A 25 4.27 0.31 11.57
C MET A 25 3.61 -0.16 10.26
N GLY A 26 2.43 -0.79 10.33
CA GLY A 26 1.69 -1.23 9.15
C GLY A 26 1.30 -0.07 8.23
N VAL A 27 0.74 1.00 8.78
CA VAL A 27 0.38 2.21 8.00
C VAL A 27 1.62 2.84 7.35
N THR A 28 2.73 2.91 8.08
CA THR A 28 3.97 3.50 7.58
C THR A 28 4.61 2.63 6.49
N ALA A 29 4.63 1.31 6.67
CA ALA A 29 5.12 0.36 5.67
C ALA A 29 4.34 0.47 4.35
N THR A 30 3.00 0.55 4.43
CA THR A 30 2.16 0.78 3.25
C THR A 30 2.56 2.06 2.52
N LYS A 31 2.78 3.17 3.23
CA LYS A 31 3.20 4.45 2.61
C LYS A 31 4.53 4.32 1.87
N VAL A 32 5.51 3.62 2.47
CA VAL A 32 6.83 3.39 1.81
C VAL A 32 6.66 2.59 0.53
N VAL A 33 5.86 1.53 0.56
CA VAL A 33 5.63 0.70 -0.62
C VAL A 33 4.86 1.48 -1.70
N THR A 34 3.81 2.21 -1.33
CA THR A 34 3.07 3.06 -2.27
C THR A 34 3.99 4.11 -2.90
N ALA A 35 4.85 4.78 -2.13
CA ALA A 35 5.83 5.73 -2.67
C ALA A 35 6.81 5.04 -3.64
N ALA A 36 7.35 3.87 -3.29
CA ALA A 36 8.23 3.13 -4.19
C ALA A 36 7.54 2.77 -5.51
N VAL A 37 6.24 2.44 -5.48
CA VAL A 37 5.49 2.14 -6.70
C VAL A 37 5.19 3.42 -7.50
N ASN A 38 4.66 4.44 -6.85
CA ASN A 38 4.17 5.64 -7.53
C ASN A 38 5.32 6.54 -8.01
N ASP A 39 6.45 6.55 -7.30
CA ASP A 39 7.56 7.45 -7.61
C ASP A 39 8.66 6.76 -8.44
N LEU A 40 8.79 5.42 -8.39
CA LEU A 40 9.83 4.70 -9.13
C LEU A 40 9.26 3.84 -10.26
N ILE A 41 8.19 3.09 -10.00
CA ILE A 41 7.65 2.12 -10.98
C ILE A 41 6.71 2.79 -11.98
N MET A 42 5.79 3.64 -11.51
CA MET A 42 4.81 4.31 -12.36
C MET A 42 5.44 5.22 -13.42
N PRO A 43 6.52 5.99 -13.17
CA PRO A 43 7.17 6.77 -14.22
C PRO A 43 7.76 5.91 -15.32
N ILE A 44 8.30 4.73 -14.99
CA ILE A 44 8.84 3.78 -15.99
C ILE A 44 7.69 3.23 -16.85
N ILE A 45 6.57 2.88 -16.24
CA ILE A 45 5.38 2.39 -16.94
C ILE A 45 4.77 3.50 -17.81
N ALA A 46 4.69 4.71 -17.30
CA ALA A 46 4.21 5.89 -18.05
C ALA A 46 5.14 6.26 -19.21
N ALA A 47 6.45 6.02 -19.10
CA ALA A 47 7.38 6.21 -20.21
C ALA A 47 7.21 5.15 -21.33
N LEU A 48 6.66 3.98 -21.01
CA LEU A 48 6.44 2.88 -21.96
C LEU A 48 5.05 2.89 -22.61
N LEU A 49 4.07 3.54 -21.98
CA LEU A 49 2.71 3.71 -22.49
C LEU A 49 2.56 5.10 -23.15
N PRO A 50 2.16 5.22 -24.43
CA PRO A 50 2.02 6.52 -25.08
C PRO A 50 0.98 7.41 -24.35
N ASP A 51 1.40 8.62 -24.01
CA ASP A 51 0.63 9.81 -23.60
C ASP A 51 -0.44 9.71 -22.49
N GLY A 52 -0.57 8.61 -21.75
CA GLY A 52 -1.46 8.55 -20.57
C GLY A 52 -2.96 8.82 -20.84
N ASP A 53 -3.34 9.01 -22.10
CA ASP A 53 -4.67 9.42 -22.57
C ASP A 53 -5.74 8.33 -22.31
N TRP A 54 -5.28 7.11 -22.04
CA TRP A 54 -6.15 6.04 -21.60
C TRP A 54 -6.71 6.27 -20.20
N LYS A 55 -6.01 7.02 -19.32
CA LYS A 55 -6.51 7.37 -17.98
C LYS A 55 -7.59 8.47 -18.03
N THR A 56 -7.55 9.32 -19.05
CA THR A 56 -8.54 10.38 -19.27
C THR A 56 -9.74 9.88 -20.09
N ALA A 57 -9.77 8.60 -20.46
CA ALA A 57 -10.87 8.02 -21.22
C ALA A 57 -12.20 8.14 -20.45
N VAL A 58 -13.14 8.90 -21.02
CA VAL A 58 -14.49 9.07 -20.49
C VAL A 58 -15.48 8.47 -21.47
N LEU A 59 -16.31 7.54 -20.99
CA LEU A 59 -17.49 7.07 -21.71
C LEU A 59 -18.66 7.98 -21.35
N GLN A 60 -19.13 8.79 -22.31
CA GLN A 60 -20.29 9.66 -22.11
C GLN A 60 -21.56 8.96 -22.59
N LEU A 61 -22.52 8.78 -21.69
CA LEU A 61 -23.86 8.27 -22.00
C LEU A 61 -24.88 9.35 -21.61
N GLY A 62 -25.23 10.19 -22.59
CA GLY A 62 -26.11 11.34 -22.37
C GLY A 62 -25.49 12.34 -21.36
N PRO A 63 -26.19 12.72 -20.27
CA PRO A 63 -25.64 13.62 -19.26
C PRO A 63 -24.65 12.95 -18.28
N VAL A 64 -24.47 11.62 -18.35
CA VAL A 64 -23.64 10.87 -17.41
C VAL A 64 -22.25 10.63 -18.00
N LYS A 65 -21.21 10.97 -17.22
CA LYS A 65 -19.80 10.76 -17.57
C LYS A 65 -19.24 9.60 -16.75
N PHE A 66 -18.90 8.49 -17.40
CA PHE A 66 -18.21 7.37 -16.77
C PHE A 66 -16.70 7.51 -17.00
N LEU A 67 -15.94 7.74 -15.92
CA LEU A 67 -14.48 7.90 -15.95
C LEU A 67 -13.79 6.52 -16.00
N VAL A 68 -14.02 5.78 -17.08
CA VAL A 68 -13.52 4.41 -17.25
C VAL A 68 -11.99 4.34 -17.26
N GLY A 69 -11.33 5.38 -17.77
CA GLY A 69 -9.87 5.49 -17.78
C GLY A 69 -9.28 5.63 -16.38
N ASP A 70 -9.90 6.45 -15.54
CA ASP A 70 -9.47 6.67 -14.16
C ASP A 70 -9.57 5.38 -13.35
N PHE A 71 -10.71 4.69 -13.46
CA PHE A 71 -10.92 3.40 -12.82
C PHE A 71 -9.92 2.33 -13.27
N ALA A 72 -9.66 2.23 -14.58
CA ALA A 72 -8.63 1.33 -15.11
C ALA A 72 -7.23 1.70 -14.59
N GLY A 73 -6.96 2.99 -14.42
CA GLY A 73 -5.72 3.51 -13.84
C GLY A 73 -5.51 3.03 -12.41
N VAL A 74 -6.53 3.18 -11.57
CA VAL A 74 -6.51 2.73 -10.17
C VAL A 74 -6.41 1.21 -10.07
N LEU A 75 -7.10 0.46 -10.94
CA LEU A 75 -6.97 -1.00 -10.99
C LEU A 75 -5.55 -1.43 -11.35
N LEU A 76 -4.93 -0.79 -12.33
CA LEU A 76 -3.55 -1.08 -12.71
C LEU A 76 -2.58 -0.78 -11.55
N GLU A 77 -2.73 0.38 -10.90
CA GLU A 77 -1.92 0.77 -9.74
C GLU A 77 -2.05 -0.27 -8.61
N PHE A 78 -3.28 -0.71 -8.31
CA PHE A 78 -3.52 -1.76 -7.32
C PHE A 78 -2.80 -3.07 -7.64
N VAL A 79 -2.86 -3.53 -8.90
CA VAL A 79 -2.18 -4.76 -9.33
C VAL A 79 -0.66 -4.62 -9.20
N ILE A 80 -0.10 -3.46 -9.55
CA ILE A 80 1.34 -3.20 -9.42
C ILE A 80 1.76 -3.18 -7.95
N ILE A 81 1.03 -2.47 -7.08
CA ILE A 81 1.32 -2.44 -5.65
C ILE A 81 1.27 -3.84 -5.05
N ALA A 82 0.23 -4.63 -5.37
CA ALA A 82 0.10 -5.99 -4.90
C ALA A 82 1.28 -6.87 -5.37
N LEU A 83 1.73 -6.72 -6.62
CA LEU A 83 2.87 -7.45 -7.16
C LEU A 83 4.19 -7.06 -6.50
N VAL A 84 4.40 -5.78 -6.22
CA VAL A 84 5.61 -5.28 -5.53
C VAL A 84 5.64 -5.76 -4.08
N ILE A 85 4.52 -5.66 -3.34
CA ILE A 85 4.42 -6.22 -1.99
C ILE A 85 4.73 -7.71 -2.01
N PHE A 86 4.14 -8.45 -2.94
CA PHE A 86 4.40 -9.88 -3.09
C PHE A 86 5.89 -10.16 -3.35
N MET A 87 6.55 -9.39 -4.21
CA MET A 87 8.00 -9.53 -4.46
C MET A 87 8.84 -9.26 -3.21
N ILE A 88 8.53 -8.19 -2.47
CA ILE A 88 9.24 -7.84 -1.23
C ILE A 88 9.09 -8.95 -0.19
N VAL A 89 7.86 -9.39 0.07
CA VAL A 89 7.58 -10.47 1.03
C VAL A 89 8.25 -11.76 0.59
N LYS A 90 8.18 -12.09 -0.70
CA LYS A 90 8.84 -13.27 -1.27
C LYS A 90 10.35 -13.22 -1.12
N TYR A 91 10.98 -12.06 -1.27
CA TYR A 91 12.42 -11.92 -1.10
C TYR A 91 12.82 -12.06 0.38
N LEU A 92 12.11 -11.39 1.28
CA LEU A 92 12.34 -11.46 2.73
C LEU A 92 12.13 -12.89 3.27
N MET A 93 11.04 -13.57 2.90
CA MET A 93 10.76 -14.94 3.35
C MET A 93 11.68 -15.99 2.71
N LYS A 94 12.44 -15.63 1.67
CA LYS A 94 13.37 -16.56 1.02
C LYS A 94 14.69 -16.68 1.79
N GLU A 95 15.07 -15.70 2.60
CA GLU A 95 16.27 -15.77 3.45
C GLU A 95 16.14 -16.82 4.55
N ASP A 96 14.96 -16.93 5.19
CA ASP A 96 14.70 -17.90 6.28
C ASP A 96 14.78 -19.38 5.83
N ALA A 97 14.62 -19.66 4.54
CA ALA A 97 14.73 -21.01 3.99
C ALA A 97 16.18 -21.46 3.75
N THR A 98 17.14 -20.52 3.79
CA THR A 98 18.56 -20.78 3.50
C THR A 98 19.43 -20.93 4.75
N GLU A 99 18.94 -20.58 5.94
CA GLU A 99 19.71 -20.64 7.20
C GLU A 99 19.62 -22.01 7.93
N LYS A 100 18.96 -23.02 7.32
CA LYS A 100 18.91 -24.39 7.84
C LYS A 100 19.75 -25.40 7.04
N ARG A 101 20.91 -24.99 6.54
CA ARG A 101 21.92 -25.92 6.01
C ARG A 101 23.29 -25.68 6.62
#